data_AF-A0A7W1UYR3-F1
#
_entry.id   AF-A0A7W1UYR3-F1
#
_cell.length_a   1.000
_cell.length_b   1.000
_cell.length_c   1.000
_cell.angle_alpha   90.00
_cell.angle_beta   90.00
_cell.angle_gamma   90.00
#
_symmetry.space_group_name_H-M   'P 1'
#
loop_
_entity.id
_entity.type
_entity.pdbx_description
1 polymer ?
#
loop_
_entity_poly.entity_id
_entity_poly.type
_entity_poly.pdbx_seq_one_letter_code
_entity_poly.pdbx_strand_id
1 'polypeptide(L)'
;MCTVTFIPKKNGDFILTSNRDELPQRETLPPAIYKEDGIDLLYPKDVVAGGTWIGLSSRERLVCLLNGGFVAHTRKPYYPKSRGLIVKELLIAKNAIDYLKETDFTDMEPFTIIMVDWQEKLQLYQLVWDGEEKHLEKKNIQHTIWNSAPLYTPEMTKMRKEWFSHFLDNHCPDTTT
;
A
#
# COMPACT_ATOMS: atom_id res chain seq x y z
N MET A 1 -12.57 -2.24 -5.82
CA MET A 1 -12.51 -2.07 -4.36
C MET A 1 -11.19 -2.65 -3.87
N CYS A 2 -10.35 -1.87 -3.20
CA CYS A 2 -9.12 -2.41 -2.60
C CYS A 2 -9.12 -2.13 -1.09
N THR A 3 -8.87 -3.16 -0.30
CA THR A 3 -8.76 -3.08 1.16
C THR A 3 -7.43 -3.66 1.59
N VAL A 4 -6.76 -2.96 2.50
CA VAL A 4 -5.52 -3.44 3.15
C VAL A 4 -5.78 -3.52 4.64
N THR A 5 -5.36 -4.62 5.28
CA THR A 5 -5.34 -4.71 6.74
C THR A 5 -3.93 -4.96 7.23
N PHE A 6 -3.61 -4.37 8.36
CA PHE A 6 -2.37 -4.59 9.10
C PHE A 6 -2.72 -5.06 10.51
N ILE A 7 -2.13 -6.18 10.92
CA ILE A 7 -2.35 -6.83 12.20
C ILE A 7 -0.95 -7.04 12.81
N PRO A 8 -0.52 -6.20 13.76
CA PRO A 8 0.74 -6.43 14.45
C PRO A 8 0.65 -7.70 15.32
N LYS A 9 1.80 -8.35 15.52
CA LYS A 9 1.98 -9.51 16.38
C LYS A 9 3.05 -9.19 17.43
N LYS A 10 3.29 -10.15 18.33
CA LYS A 10 4.34 -10.02 19.35
C LYS A 10 5.71 -9.93 18.68
N ASN A 11 6.68 -9.32 19.38
CA ASN A 11 8.10 -9.26 18.97
C ASN A 11 8.37 -8.52 17.64
N GLY A 12 7.45 -7.68 17.17
CA GLY A 12 7.63 -6.93 15.92
C GLY A 12 7.24 -7.70 14.66
N ASP A 13 6.69 -8.92 14.79
CA ASP A 13 6.05 -9.61 13.69
C ASP A 13 4.75 -8.91 13.29
N PHE A 14 4.27 -9.16 12.08
CA PHE A 14 3.01 -8.61 11.60
C PHE A 14 2.39 -9.48 10.50
N ILE A 15 1.10 -9.26 10.26
CA ILE A 15 0.38 -9.75 9.10
C ILE A 15 -0.15 -8.54 8.33
N LEU A 16 0.14 -8.47 7.03
CA LEU A 16 -0.50 -7.54 6.13
C LEU A 16 -1.26 -8.33 5.06
N THR A 17 -2.53 -8.00 4.88
CA THR A 17 -3.34 -8.58 3.80
C THR A 17 -3.81 -7.47 2.87
N SER A 18 -3.94 -7.80 1.58
CA SER A 18 -4.44 -6.89 0.56
C SER A 18 -5.42 -7.63 -0.33
N ASN A 19 -6.64 -7.12 -0.39
CA ASN A 19 -7.64 -7.53 -1.37
C ASN A 19 -7.68 -6.45 -2.45
N ARG A 20 -7.52 -6.85 -3.72
CA ARG A 20 -7.58 -5.98 -4.87
C ARG A 20 -8.70 -6.44 -5.79
N ASP A 21 -9.65 -5.56 -6.08
CA ASP A 21 -10.51 -5.77 -7.24
C ASP A 21 -9.83 -5.21 -8.48
N GLU A 22 -9.74 -6.05 -9.49
CA GLU A 22 -9.14 -5.73 -10.78
C GLU A 22 -10.22 -5.62 -11.86
N LEU A 23 -9.92 -4.86 -12.91
CA LEU A 23 -10.70 -4.96 -14.14
C LEU A 23 -10.28 -6.25 -14.85
N PRO A 24 -11.21 -7.11 -15.29
CA PRO A 24 -10.89 -8.41 -15.89
C PRO A 24 -9.95 -8.35 -17.09
N GLN A 25 -9.87 -7.19 -17.76
CA GLN A 25 -9.07 -6.96 -18.95
C GLN A 25 -7.61 -6.59 -18.65
N ARG A 26 -7.24 -6.40 -17.38
CA ARG A 26 -5.87 -6.03 -16.98
C ARG A 26 -5.09 -7.30 -16.67
N GLU A 27 -4.24 -7.71 -17.61
CA GLU A 27 -3.42 -8.89 -17.46
C GLU A 27 -2.37 -8.72 -16.34
N THR A 28 -2.32 -9.69 -15.43
CA THR A 28 -1.37 -9.73 -14.31
C THR A 28 -0.70 -11.09 -14.21
N LEU A 29 0.56 -11.09 -13.80
CA LEU A 29 1.30 -12.32 -13.48
C LEU A 29 1.22 -12.60 -11.98
N PRO A 30 1.18 -13.89 -11.59
CA PRO A 30 1.20 -14.27 -10.19
C PRO A 30 2.49 -13.80 -9.49
N PRO A 31 2.50 -13.76 -8.15
CA PRO A 31 3.70 -13.40 -7.39
C PRO A 31 4.90 -14.27 -7.77
N ALA A 32 6.01 -13.60 -8.11
CA ALA A 32 7.29 -14.22 -8.38
C ALA A 32 8.42 -13.34 -7.86
N ILE A 33 9.62 -13.92 -7.75
CA ILE A 33 10.83 -13.18 -7.36
C ILE A 33 11.45 -12.60 -8.63
N TYR A 34 11.68 -11.29 -8.60
CA TYR A 34 12.36 -10.52 -9.63
C TYR A 34 13.59 -9.86 -9.01
N LYS A 35 14.71 -9.86 -9.74
CA LYS A 35 15.92 -9.14 -9.32
C LYS A 35 15.98 -7.79 -10.03
N GLU A 36 15.94 -6.70 -9.29
CA GLU A 36 15.97 -5.32 -9.81
C GLU A 36 17.03 -4.52 -9.06
N ASP A 37 17.97 -3.90 -9.78
CA ASP A 37 19.13 -3.21 -9.21
C ASP A 37 19.89 -4.04 -8.15
N GLY A 38 19.96 -5.35 -8.38
CA GLY A 38 20.60 -6.30 -7.47
C GLY A 38 19.80 -6.67 -6.22
N ILE A 39 18.58 -6.13 -6.08
CA ILE A 39 17.67 -6.38 -4.94
C ILE A 39 16.61 -7.41 -5.36
N ASP A 40 16.33 -8.37 -4.48
CA ASP A 40 15.29 -9.37 -4.73
C ASP A 40 13.94 -8.84 -4.27
N LEU A 41 12.98 -8.82 -5.20
CA LEU A 41 11.64 -8.32 -5.01
C LEU A 41 10.63 -9.44 -5.27
N LEU A 42 9.72 -9.68 -4.32
CA LEU A 42 8.59 -10.61 -4.48
C LEU A 42 7.31 -9.81 -4.70
N TYR A 43 6.70 -9.91 -5.87
CA TYR A 43 5.45 -9.20 -6.18
C TYR A 43 4.67 -9.83 -7.33
N PRO A 44 3.33 -9.68 -7.39
CA PRO A 44 2.55 -9.91 -8.61
C PRO A 44 2.77 -8.75 -9.59
N LYS A 45 2.88 -9.04 -10.89
CA LYS A 45 3.27 -8.04 -11.89
C LYS A 45 2.10 -7.62 -12.76
N ASP A 46 1.94 -6.31 -12.93
CA ASP A 46 1.08 -5.74 -13.95
C ASP A 46 1.79 -5.80 -15.31
N VAL A 47 1.27 -6.60 -16.25
CA VAL A 47 1.91 -6.78 -17.56
C VAL A 47 1.77 -5.53 -18.43
N VAL A 48 0.66 -4.80 -18.27
CA VAL A 48 0.33 -3.64 -19.10
C VAL A 48 1.20 -2.45 -18.73
N ALA A 49 1.32 -2.16 -17.43
CA ALA A 49 2.03 -0.98 -16.95
C ALA A 49 3.45 -1.29 -16.42
N GLY A 50 3.82 -2.57 -16.32
CA GLY A 50 5.14 -3.02 -15.83
C GLY A 50 5.37 -2.87 -14.31
N GLY A 51 4.39 -2.36 -13.57
CA GLY A 51 4.46 -2.08 -12.13
C GLY A 51 3.89 -3.20 -11.26
N THR A 52 3.68 -2.89 -9.98
CA THR A 52 2.93 -3.73 -9.04
C THR A 52 2.10 -2.87 -8.09
N TRP A 53 1.06 -3.45 -7.48
CA TRP A 53 0.28 -2.82 -6.41
C TRP A 53 0.69 -3.31 -5.01
N ILE A 54 1.49 -4.36 -4.90
CA ILE A 54 1.98 -4.89 -3.63
C ILE A 54 3.31 -5.60 -3.85
N GLY A 55 4.26 -5.45 -2.95
CA GLY A 55 5.49 -6.21 -3.03
C GLY A 55 6.28 -6.22 -1.74
N LEU A 56 7.20 -7.19 -1.68
CA LEU A 56 8.16 -7.40 -0.61
C LEU A 56 9.57 -7.25 -1.19
N SER A 57 10.45 -6.60 -0.44
CA SER A 57 11.85 -6.40 -0.79
C SER A 57 12.75 -7.16 0.17
N SER A 58 13.87 -7.68 -0.33
CA SER A 58 14.96 -8.21 0.49
C SER A 58 15.63 -7.16 1.38
N ARG A 59 15.25 -5.87 1.26
CA ARG A 59 15.60 -4.77 2.17
C ARG A 59 14.68 -4.67 3.39
N GLU A 60 13.96 -5.72 3.75
CA GLU A 60 13.07 -5.73 4.93
C GLU A 60 11.96 -4.67 4.83
N ARG A 61 11.36 -4.59 3.64
CA ARG A 61 10.31 -3.61 3.32
C ARG A 61 9.16 -4.24 2.54
N LEU A 62 7.95 -3.90 2.92
CA LEU A 62 6.72 -4.20 2.19
C LEU A 62 6.07 -2.89 1.77
N VAL A 63 5.64 -2.80 0.52
CA VAL A 63 4.91 -1.64 -0.02
C VAL A 63 3.61 -2.12 -0.65
N CYS A 64 2.50 -1.48 -0.30
CA CYS A 64 1.19 -1.72 -0.90
C CYS A 64 0.57 -0.39 -1.37
N LEU A 65 -0.04 -0.42 -2.55
CA LEU A 65 -0.68 0.71 -3.21
C LEU A 65 -2.20 0.56 -3.18
N LEU A 66 -2.88 1.63 -2.78
CA LEU A 66 -4.31 1.82 -2.90
C LEU A 66 -4.58 2.96 -3.90
N ASN A 67 -5.64 2.82 -4.69
CA ASN A 67 -6.03 3.85 -5.64
C ASN A 67 -6.65 5.06 -4.91
N GLY A 68 -6.35 6.27 -5.38
CA GLY A 68 -6.92 7.52 -4.88
C GLY A 68 -6.23 8.08 -3.63
N GLY A 69 -6.49 9.37 -3.40
CA GLY A 69 -6.07 10.10 -2.20
C GLY A 69 -7.09 9.94 -1.07
N PHE A 70 -7.48 11.06 -0.44
CA PHE A 70 -8.53 11.09 0.58
C PHE A 70 -9.95 10.98 0.01
N VAL A 71 -10.16 11.48 -1.20
CA VAL A 71 -11.46 11.53 -1.89
C VAL A 71 -11.33 10.95 -3.30
N ALA A 72 -12.49 10.69 -3.92
CA ALA A 72 -12.52 10.37 -5.34
C ALA A 72 -11.98 11.55 -6.15
N HIS A 73 -11.02 11.29 -7.04
CA HIS A 73 -10.46 12.29 -7.94
C HIS A 73 -11.06 12.18 -9.34
N THR A 74 -11.07 13.30 -10.06
CA THR A 74 -11.39 13.29 -11.49
C THR A 74 -10.18 12.78 -12.27
N ARG A 75 -10.35 11.66 -12.97
CA ARG A 75 -9.27 11.04 -13.75
C ARG A 75 -8.91 11.92 -14.96
N LYS A 76 -7.62 12.22 -15.13
CA LYS A 76 -7.09 12.85 -16.35
C LYS A 76 -7.07 11.82 -17.51
N PRO A 77 -7.16 12.27 -18.78
CA PRO A 77 -7.07 11.38 -19.94
C PRO A 77 -5.75 10.61 -20.01
N TYR A 78 -4.67 11.23 -19.53
CA TYR A 78 -3.33 10.70 -19.57
C TYR A 78 -2.58 11.00 -18.28
N TYR A 79 -1.76 10.03 -17.86
CA TYR A 79 -0.80 10.16 -16.78
C TYR A 79 0.55 9.62 -17.30
N PRO A 80 1.66 10.38 -17.16
CA PRO A 80 2.96 10.01 -17.71
C PRO A 80 3.60 8.80 -17.01
N LYS A 81 3.23 8.52 -15.75
CA LYS A 81 3.81 7.44 -14.95
C LYS A 81 2.74 6.61 -14.26
N SER A 82 2.89 5.29 -14.33
CA SER A 82 2.06 4.36 -13.58
C SER A 82 2.42 4.39 -12.09
N ARG A 83 1.40 4.50 -11.23
CA ARG A 83 1.54 4.40 -9.77
C ARG A 83 2.21 3.11 -9.32
N GLY A 84 2.03 2.02 -10.06
CA GLY A 84 2.64 0.74 -9.72
C GLY A 84 4.17 0.70 -9.90
N LEU A 85 4.74 1.66 -10.63
CA LEU A 85 6.20 1.81 -10.72
C LEU A 85 6.77 2.44 -9.44
N ILE A 86 6.02 3.34 -8.79
CA ILE A 86 6.41 3.93 -7.49
C ILE A 86 6.58 2.85 -6.43
N VAL A 87 5.72 1.83 -6.42
CA VAL A 87 5.85 0.68 -5.52
C VAL A 87 7.20 0.00 -5.69
N LYS A 88 7.61 -0.26 -6.93
CA LYS A 88 8.91 -0.88 -7.22
C LYS A 88 10.08 0.00 -6.81
N GLU A 89 10.00 1.29 -7.13
CA GLU A 89 11.04 2.26 -6.78
C GLU A 89 11.22 2.36 -5.25
N LEU A 90 10.14 2.32 -4.48
CA LEU A 90 10.19 2.26 -3.01
C LEU A 90 10.80 0.97 -2.48
N LEU A 91 10.53 -0.16 -3.13
CA LEU A 91 11.06 -1.45 -2.73
C LEU A 91 12.57 -1.56 -2.94
N ILE A 92 13.13 -0.92 -3.97
CA ILE A 92 14.58 -0.90 -4.23
C ILE A 92 15.32 0.23 -3.51
N ALA A 93 14.63 1.32 -3.17
CA ALA A 93 15.22 2.50 -2.56
C ALA A 93 16.02 2.17 -1.30
N LYS A 94 17.21 2.77 -1.16
CA LYS A 94 18.00 2.61 0.07
C LYS A 94 17.30 3.28 1.25
N ASN A 95 16.84 4.52 1.07
CA ASN A 95 15.99 5.23 2.02
C ASN A 95 14.65 5.55 1.35
N ALA A 96 13.61 4.78 1.64
CA ALA A 96 12.29 4.99 1.04
C ALA A 96 11.64 6.29 1.52
N ILE A 97 11.92 6.74 2.75
CA ILE A 97 11.34 7.98 3.29
C ILE A 97 11.89 9.20 2.56
N ASP A 98 13.21 9.23 2.32
CA ASP A 98 13.84 10.31 1.55
C ASP A 98 13.33 10.29 0.11
N TYR A 99 13.24 9.11 -0.51
CA TYR A 99 12.64 8.98 -1.84
C TYR A 99 11.21 9.54 -1.88
N LEU A 100 10.33 9.24 -0.90
CA LEU A 100 8.96 9.77 -0.87
C LEU A 100 8.94 11.31 -0.74
N LYS A 101 9.88 11.88 0.02
CA LYS A 101 9.99 13.33 0.24
C LYS A 101 10.55 14.05 -0.98
N GLU A 102 11.50 13.47 -1.67
CA GLU A 102 12.20 14.09 -2.81
C GLU A 102 11.50 13.87 -4.14
N THR A 103 10.76 12.77 -4.29
CA THR A 103 10.09 12.46 -5.55
C THR A 103 8.97 13.46 -5.84
N ASP A 104 8.98 14.01 -7.04
CA ASP A 104 7.89 14.82 -7.56
C ASP A 104 6.79 13.90 -8.14
N PHE A 105 5.58 14.02 -7.60
CA PHE A 105 4.39 13.30 -8.07
C PHE A 105 3.48 14.18 -8.92
N THR A 106 3.96 15.35 -9.35
CA THR A 106 3.25 16.22 -10.29
C THR A 106 2.80 15.40 -11.51
N ASP A 107 1.54 15.62 -11.90
CA ASP A 107 0.86 14.88 -12.96
C ASP A 107 0.77 13.36 -12.74
N MET A 108 0.92 12.86 -11.52
CA MET A 108 0.54 11.49 -11.18
C MET A 108 -0.90 11.42 -10.69
N GLU A 109 -1.59 10.34 -11.04
CA GLU A 109 -2.93 10.05 -10.55
C GLU A 109 -2.91 9.87 -9.02
N PRO A 110 -3.83 10.47 -8.23
CA PRO A 110 -3.86 10.32 -6.78
C PRO A 110 -3.80 8.87 -6.29
N PHE A 111 -3.08 8.68 -5.18
CA PHE A 111 -2.82 7.35 -4.63
C PHE A 111 -2.49 7.38 -3.14
N THR A 112 -2.61 6.21 -2.51
CA THR A 112 -2.19 5.99 -1.14
C THR A 112 -1.19 4.83 -1.11
N ILE A 113 -0.05 5.03 -0.46
CA ILE A 113 0.93 3.97 -0.16
C ILE A 113 0.80 3.63 1.33
N ILE A 114 0.70 2.33 1.60
CA ILE A 114 0.96 1.75 2.92
C ILE A 114 2.30 1.05 2.84
N MET A 115 3.26 1.48 3.66
CA MET A 115 4.61 0.94 3.69
C MET A 115 4.94 0.44 5.08
N VAL A 116 5.40 -0.81 5.15
CA VAL A 116 5.95 -1.41 6.36
C VAL A 116 7.44 -1.59 6.14
N ASP A 117 8.26 -1.08 7.05
CA ASP A 117 9.72 -1.17 7.00
C ASP A 117 10.21 -1.71 8.35
N TRP A 118 11.04 -2.74 8.33
CA TRP A 118 11.58 -3.37 9.55
C TRP A 118 13.09 -3.56 9.50
N GLN A 119 13.80 -2.76 8.70
CA GLN A 119 15.26 -2.85 8.56
C GLN A 119 16.01 -2.71 9.89
N GLU A 120 15.52 -1.84 10.78
CA GLU A 120 16.05 -1.67 12.14
C GLU A 120 15.02 -2.04 13.21
N LYS A 121 13.80 -1.53 13.03
CA LYS A 121 12.64 -1.80 13.87
C LYS A 121 11.38 -1.67 13.03
N LEU A 122 10.32 -2.36 13.42
CA LEU A 122 9.03 -2.27 12.75
C LEU A 122 8.51 -0.82 12.74
N GLN A 123 8.29 -0.30 11.54
CA GLN A 123 7.74 1.01 11.27
C GLN A 123 6.63 0.90 10.21
N LEU A 124 5.56 1.65 10.42
CA LEU A 124 4.42 1.71 9.52
C LEU A 124 4.26 3.16 9.04
N TYR A 125 4.13 3.33 7.74
CA TYR A 125 4.00 4.61 7.08
C TYR A 125 2.80 4.62 6.15
N GLN A 126 2.14 5.77 6.09
CA GLN A 126 1.12 6.07 5.11
C GLN A 126 1.55 7.31 4.33
N LEU A 127 1.62 7.21 3.01
CA LEU A 127 1.65 8.38 2.14
C LEU A 127 0.30 8.48 1.44
N VAL A 128 -0.30 9.66 1.46
CA VAL A 128 -1.42 10.01 0.57
C VAL A 128 -0.93 11.11 -0.39
N TRP A 129 -0.94 10.82 -1.68
CA TRP A 129 -0.84 11.81 -2.74
C TRP A 129 -2.27 12.16 -3.18
N ASP A 130 -2.73 13.37 -2.84
CA ASP A 130 -4.08 13.81 -3.17
C ASP A 130 -4.20 14.46 -4.56
N GLY A 131 -3.06 14.69 -5.24
CA GLY A 131 -2.98 15.35 -6.54
C GLY A 131 -2.36 16.75 -6.48
N GLU A 132 -2.20 17.31 -5.27
CA GLU A 132 -1.64 18.63 -5.02
C GLU A 132 -0.51 18.56 -3.96
N GLU A 133 -0.74 17.84 -2.86
CA GLU A 133 0.19 17.73 -1.74
C GLU A 133 0.45 16.26 -1.33
N LYS A 134 1.67 16.05 -0.80
CA LYS A 134 2.11 14.78 -0.22
C LYS A 134 1.86 14.77 1.29
N HIS A 135 0.95 13.91 1.74
CA HIS A 135 0.65 13.70 3.15
C HIS A 135 1.35 12.44 3.65
N LEU A 136 2.59 12.59 4.13
CA LEU A 136 3.38 11.48 4.67
C LEU A 136 3.25 11.44 6.21
N GLU A 137 2.71 10.34 6.72
CA GLU A 137 2.50 10.12 8.15
C GLU A 137 3.16 8.82 8.59
N LYS A 138 3.87 8.86 9.73
CA LYS A 138 4.27 7.65 10.45
C LYS A 138 3.12 7.21 11.35
N LYS A 139 2.61 6.00 11.14
CA LYS A 139 1.47 5.45 11.89
C LYS A 139 1.93 4.71 13.13
N ASN A 140 1.05 4.65 14.13
CA ASN A 140 1.21 3.77 15.29
C ASN A 140 1.12 2.30 14.85
N ILE A 141 1.87 1.43 15.52
CA ILE A 141 1.81 -0.03 15.30
C ILE A 141 0.57 -0.58 16.01
N GLN A 142 -0.56 -0.56 15.32
CA GLN A 142 -1.84 -1.05 15.82
C GLN A 142 -2.65 -1.68 14.69
N HIS A 143 -3.61 -2.53 15.05
CA HIS A 143 -4.57 -3.11 14.10
C HIS A 143 -5.22 -1.99 13.27
N THR A 144 -5.04 -2.04 11.95
CA THR A 144 -5.50 -0.97 11.06
C THR A 144 -6.07 -1.54 9.78
N ILE A 145 -7.12 -0.91 9.27
CA ILE A 145 -7.72 -1.19 7.96
C ILE A 145 -7.74 0.08 7.12
N TRP A 146 -7.32 -0.02 5.87
CA TRP A 146 -7.39 1.03 4.86
C TRP A 146 -8.25 0.58 3.70
N ASN A 147 -8.99 1.54 3.13
CA ASN A 147 -9.85 1.35 1.99
C ASN A 147 -9.51 2.40 0.93
N SER A 148 -9.57 2.02 -0.35
CA SER A 148 -9.31 2.91 -1.48
C SER A 148 -10.43 3.96 -1.65
N ALA A 149 -10.15 5.25 -1.44
CA ALA A 149 -11.16 6.32 -1.42
C ALA A 149 -12.13 6.42 -2.63
N PRO A 150 -11.72 6.19 -3.90
CA PRO A 150 -12.58 6.48 -5.06
C PRO A 150 -13.85 5.62 -5.18
N LEU A 151 -13.95 4.54 -4.41
CA LEU A 151 -15.00 3.53 -4.57
C LEU A 151 -15.86 3.31 -3.33
N TYR A 152 -15.63 4.05 -2.23
CA TYR A 152 -16.35 3.82 -0.98
C TYR A 152 -17.18 5.04 -0.61
N THR A 153 -18.46 4.80 -0.39
CA THR A 153 -19.28 5.73 0.38
C THR A 153 -18.86 5.68 1.86
N PRO A 154 -19.19 6.71 2.66
CA PRO A 154 -18.97 6.69 4.10
C PRO A 154 -19.57 5.44 4.77
N GLU A 155 -20.73 4.97 4.30
CA GLU A 155 -21.42 3.79 4.81
C GLU A 155 -20.62 2.51 4.56
N MET A 156 -20.09 2.32 3.34
CA MET A 156 -19.26 1.16 3.02
C MET A 156 -17.97 1.14 3.85
N THR A 157 -17.38 2.32 4.07
CA THR A 157 -16.20 2.46 4.94
C THR A 157 -16.52 2.07 6.37
N LYS A 158 -17.67 2.51 6.89
CA LYS A 158 -18.16 2.15 8.22
C LYS A 158 -18.36 0.63 8.35
N MET A 159 -19.05 -0.01 7.40
CA MET A 159 -19.28 -1.46 7.41
C MET A 159 -17.97 -2.26 7.45
N ARG A 160 -16.95 -1.86 6.67
CA ARG A 160 -15.64 -2.54 6.69
C ARG A 160 -14.94 -2.42 8.03
N LYS A 161 -15.03 -1.26 8.68
CA LYS A 161 -14.48 -1.06 10.04
C LYS A 161 -15.21 -1.95 11.06
N GLU A 162 -16.53 -2.04 10.97
CA GLU A 162 -17.34 -2.91 11.82
C GLU A 162 -16.98 -4.39 11.63
N TRP A 163 -16.87 -4.85 10.38
CA TRP A 163 -16.44 -6.22 10.08
C TRP A 163 -15.02 -6.52 10.56
N PHE A 164 -14.10 -5.57 10.40
CA PHE A 164 -12.74 -5.73 10.89
C PHE A 164 -12.72 -5.79 12.43
N SER A 165 -13.48 -4.93 13.12
CA SER A 165 -13.62 -4.98 14.58
C SER A 165 -14.15 -6.34 15.03
N HIS A 166 -15.26 -6.81 14.43
CA HIS A 166 -15.83 -8.11 14.75
C HIS A 166 -14.86 -9.26 14.46
N PHE A 167 -14.06 -9.18 13.39
CA PHE A 167 -13.02 -10.16 13.12
C PHE A 167 -11.97 -10.19 14.24
N LEU A 168 -11.49 -9.02 14.68
CA LEU A 168 -10.52 -8.90 15.75
C LEU A 168 -11.06 -9.44 17.07
N ASP A 169 -12.30 -9.12 17.44
CA ASP A 169 -12.92 -9.60 18.68
C ASP A 169 -12.96 -11.14 18.76
N ASN A 170 -13.16 -11.80 17.62
CA ASN A 170 -13.27 -13.27 17.54
C ASN A 170 -11.93 -14.00 17.37
N HIS A 171 -10.89 -13.36 16.83
CA HIS A 171 -9.66 -14.04 16.40
C HIS A 171 -8.36 -13.42 16.92
N CYS A 172 -8.43 -12.19 17.43
CA CYS A 172 -7.33 -11.46 18.03
C CYS A 172 -7.80 -10.79 19.34
N PRO A 173 -8.48 -11.50 20.27
CA PRO A 173 -8.87 -10.92 21.55
C PRO A 173 -7.58 -10.53 22.28
N ASP A 174 -7.34 -9.21 22.34
CA ASP A 174 -6.29 -8.54 23.09
C ASP A 174 -4.93 -9.26 23.14
N THR A 175 -4.04 -8.90 22.20
CA THR A 175 -2.61 -8.84 22.52
C THR A 175 -2.31 -7.52 23.23
N THR A 176 -3.00 -7.24 24.33
CA THR A 176 -2.55 -6.25 25.31
C THR A 176 -1.58 -6.95 26.25
N THR A 177 -0.30 -6.68 26.05
CA THR A 177 0.73 -6.77 27.10
C THR A 177 1.53 -5.49 27.04
#